data_AF-D3T3E3-F1
#
_entry.id   AF-D3T3E3-F1
#
_cell.length_a   1.000
_cell.length_b   1.000
_cell.length_c   1.000
_cell.angle_alpha   90.00
_cell.angle_beta   90.00
_cell.angle_gamma   90.00
#
_symmetry.space_group_name_H-M   'P 1'
#
loop_
_entity.id
_entity.type
_entity.pdbx_description
1 polymer ?
#
loop_
_entity_poly.entity_id
_entity_poly.type
_entity_poly.pdbx_seq_one_letter_code
_entity_poly.pdbx_strand_id
1 'polypeptide(L)'
;MIVAQREYNYEYPPYTSEEKEQKQVRKTKKKRKLKNLLLVVLVSSLSVLILYRYTIIYQKSIALDKMEKQIQYTENLNQQLKAQIASLTNPARIEEIAKEKLGMQMPEENQIVYISVGEKPKVAEEKKSEEKSQDKSNFFMRLLGVLNR
;
A
#
# COMPACT_ATOMS: atom_id res chain seq x y z
N MET A 1 90.73 59.88 11.30
CA MET A 1 89.48 59.35 11.89
C MET A 1 89.78 57.97 12.44
N ILE A 2 89.59 57.77 13.73
CA ILE A 2 89.78 56.47 14.41
C ILE A 2 88.48 55.69 14.21
N VAL A 3 88.55 54.49 13.64
CA VAL A 3 87.38 53.63 13.41
C VAL A 3 87.17 52.79 14.66
N ALA A 4 86.13 53.09 15.42
CA ALA A 4 85.70 52.27 16.55
C ALA A 4 85.05 50.98 16.02
N GLN A 5 85.60 49.82 16.39
CA GLN A 5 84.92 48.54 16.21
C GLN A 5 83.75 48.48 17.20
N ARG A 6 82.51 48.50 16.69
CA ARG A 6 81.33 48.18 17.50
C ARG A 6 81.23 46.65 17.58
N GLU A 7 81.30 46.11 18.78
CA GLU A 7 80.97 44.71 19.04
C GLU A 7 79.48 44.50 18.79
N TYR A 8 79.15 43.74 17.75
CA TYR A 8 77.79 43.28 17.50
C TYR A 8 77.53 42.07 18.38
N ASN A 9 76.88 42.27 19.52
CA ASN A 9 76.37 41.17 20.33
C ASN A 9 75.03 40.73 19.73
N TYR A 10 75.08 39.78 18.80
CA TYR A 10 73.91 39.27 18.11
C TYR A 10 73.30 38.14 18.95
N GLU A 11 72.38 38.49 19.84
CA GLU A 11 71.64 37.51 20.63
C GLU A 11 70.54 36.89 19.73
N TYR A 12 70.84 35.70 19.20
CA TYR A 12 69.91 34.94 18.38
C TYR A 12 68.67 34.60 19.22
N PRO A 13 67.44 35.02 18.81
CA PRO A 13 66.24 34.53 19.46
C PRO A 13 66.17 33.01 19.26
N PRO A 14 65.76 32.23 20.28
CA PRO A 14 65.74 30.79 20.16
C PRO A 14 64.81 30.37 19.00
N TYR A 15 65.37 29.72 17.98
CA TYR A 15 64.61 29.13 16.87
C TYR A 15 63.86 27.90 17.37
N THR A 16 62.77 28.12 18.10
CA THR A 16 61.92 27.03 18.59
C THR A 16 60.53 27.56 18.92
N SER A 17 59.56 27.37 18.01
CA SER A 17 58.16 26.96 18.29
C SER A 17 57.15 27.40 17.21
N GLU A 18 57.33 28.58 16.60
CA GLU A 18 56.26 29.21 15.80
C GLU A 18 55.82 28.37 14.58
N GLU A 19 56.74 27.72 13.87
CA GLU A 19 56.40 26.93 12.69
C GLU A 19 55.67 25.61 13.06
N LYS A 20 55.97 25.04 14.23
CA LYS A 20 55.29 23.85 14.75
C LYS A 20 53.89 24.20 15.27
N GLU A 21 53.72 25.35 15.92
CA GLU A 21 52.41 25.83 16.37
C GLU A 21 51.50 26.17 15.20
N GLN A 22 51.99 26.87 14.17
CA GLN A 22 51.19 27.19 12.98
C GLN A 22 50.74 25.93 12.20
N LYS A 23 51.61 24.91 12.06
CA LYS A 23 51.25 23.63 11.44
C LYS A 23 50.23 22.85 12.28
N GLN A 24 50.33 22.86 13.61
CA GLN A 24 49.35 22.21 14.49
C GLN A 24 47.99 22.93 14.48
N VAL A 25 47.96 24.28 14.51
CA VAL A 25 46.73 25.08 14.41
C VAL A 25 46.06 24.89 13.04
N ARG A 26 46.82 24.77 11.94
CA ARG A 26 46.24 24.46 10.61
C ARG A 26 45.66 23.05 10.53
N LYS A 27 46.33 22.05 11.12
CA LYS A 27 45.83 20.66 11.17
C LYS A 27 44.56 20.52 12.03
N THR A 28 44.47 21.21 13.17
CA THR A 28 43.25 21.20 14.01
C THR A 28 42.09 21.94 13.34
N LYS A 29 42.35 23.06 12.65
CA LYS A 29 41.34 23.77 11.84
C LYS A 29 40.79 22.92 10.69
N LYS A 30 41.63 22.17 9.96
CA LYS A 30 41.17 21.23 8.91
C LYS A 30 40.31 20.09 9.47
N LYS A 31 40.71 19.49 10.61
CA LYS A 31 39.92 18.45 11.29
C LYS A 31 38.55 18.96 11.76
N ARG A 32 38.47 20.22 12.24
CA ARG A 32 37.19 20.85 12.61
C ARG A 32 36.27 21.06 11.39
N LYS A 33 36.80 21.56 10.27
CA LYS A 33 36.03 21.70 9.02
C LYS A 33 35.49 20.36 8.51
N LEU A 34 36.29 19.29 8.58
CA LEU A 34 35.85 17.95 8.19
C LEU A 34 34.75 17.41 9.10
N LYS A 35 34.86 17.61 10.43
CA LYS A 35 33.81 17.23 11.38
C LYS A 35 32.49 17.95 11.10
N ASN A 36 32.53 19.26 10.81
CA ASN A 36 31.33 20.02 10.47
C ASN A 36 30.72 19.54 9.15
N LEU A 37 31.54 19.24 8.13
CA LEU A 37 31.06 18.68 6.87
C LEU A 37 30.40 17.30 7.07
N LEU A 38 30.98 16.46 7.91
CA LEU A 38 30.42 15.14 8.23
C LEU A 38 29.08 15.26 8.97
N LEU A 39 28.93 16.24 9.85
CA LEU A 39 27.66 16.54 10.53
C LEU A 39 26.59 16.99 9.52
N VAL A 40 26.93 17.88 8.58
CA VAL A 40 26.00 18.32 7.53
C VAL A 40 25.57 17.15 6.64
N VAL A 41 26.51 16.28 6.26
CA VAL A 41 26.20 15.06 5.48
C VAL A 41 25.30 14.12 6.29
N LEU A 42 25.55 13.95 7.58
CA LEU A 42 24.70 13.13 8.46
C LEU A 42 23.26 13.65 8.49
N VAL A 43 23.07 14.94 8.74
CA VAL A 43 21.73 15.55 8.77
C VAL A 43 21.04 15.44 7.41
N SER A 44 21.77 15.73 6.32
CA SER A 44 21.24 15.59 4.96
C SER A 44 20.84 14.15 4.64
N SER A 45 21.66 13.17 5.02
CA SER A 45 21.35 11.75 4.81
C SER A 45 20.11 11.30 5.58
N LEU A 46 19.93 11.83 6.80
CA LEU A 46 18.74 11.55 7.61
C LEU A 46 17.49 12.14 6.94
N SER A 47 17.56 13.35 6.42
CA SER A 47 16.46 13.96 5.67
C SER A 47 16.09 13.15 4.42
N VAL A 48 17.07 12.69 3.66
CA VAL A 48 16.83 11.83 2.47
C VAL A 48 16.21 10.50 2.88
N LEU A 49 16.65 9.91 3.99
CA LEU A 49 16.11 8.65 4.50
C LEU A 49 14.62 8.79 4.88
N ILE A 50 14.26 9.91 5.52
CA ILE A 50 12.87 10.23 5.85
C ILE A 50 12.04 10.32 4.56
N LEU A 51 12.50 11.10 3.58
CA LEU A 51 11.81 11.22 2.29
C LEU A 51 11.67 9.86 1.59
N TYR A 52 12.72 9.04 1.59
CA TYR A 52 12.67 7.69 1.01
C TYR A 52 11.57 6.83 1.64
N ARG A 53 11.45 6.84 2.98
CA ARG A 53 10.35 6.15 3.68
C ARG A 53 8.99 6.68 3.24
N TYR A 54 8.82 8.00 3.11
CA TYR A 54 7.59 8.59 2.61
C TYR A 54 7.26 8.16 1.18
N THR A 55 8.25 8.08 0.28
CA THR A 55 8.01 7.62 -1.10
C THR A 55 7.51 6.18 -1.15
N ILE A 56 8.05 5.29 -0.30
CA ILE A 56 7.58 3.90 -0.20
C ILE A 56 6.12 3.86 0.23
N ILE A 57 5.77 4.61 1.29
CA ILE A 57 4.39 4.68 1.79
C ILE A 57 3.46 5.21 0.70
N TYR A 58 3.86 6.27 0.00
CA TYR A 58 3.07 6.85 -1.07
C TYR A 58 2.83 5.88 -2.23
N GLN A 59 3.85 5.12 -2.64
CA GLN A 59 3.67 4.07 -3.66
C GLN A 59 2.68 3.00 -3.22
N LYS A 60 2.72 2.59 -1.95
CA LYS A 60 1.73 1.64 -1.39
C LYS A 60 0.33 2.26 -1.37
N SER A 61 0.20 3.53 -1.00
CA SER A 61 -1.08 4.25 -1.03
C SER A 61 -1.67 4.33 -2.44
N ILE A 62 -0.85 4.60 -3.46
CA ILE A 62 -1.30 4.56 -4.86
C ILE A 62 -1.77 3.14 -5.25
N ALA A 63 -1.03 2.12 -4.86
CA ALA A 63 -1.41 0.74 -5.16
C ALA A 63 -2.75 0.36 -4.49
N LEU A 64 -2.95 0.79 -3.24
CA LEU A 64 -4.20 0.59 -2.51
C LEU A 64 -5.36 1.34 -3.18
N ASP A 65 -5.19 2.61 -3.52
CA ASP A 65 -6.22 3.41 -4.22
C ASP A 65 -6.62 2.77 -5.55
N LYS A 66 -5.65 2.24 -6.31
CA LYS A 66 -5.95 1.49 -7.55
C LYS A 66 -6.76 0.22 -7.28
N MET A 67 -6.40 -0.55 -6.25
CA MET A 67 -7.13 -1.77 -5.89
C MET A 67 -8.56 -1.44 -5.44
N GLU A 68 -8.72 -0.41 -4.60
CA GLU A 68 -10.03 0.04 -4.13
C GLU A 68 -10.93 0.48 -5.29
N LYS A 69 -10.39 1.24 -6.24
CA LYS A 69 -11.11 1.62 -7.47
C LYS A 69 -11.55 0.41 -8.30
N GLN A 70 -10.71 -0.62 -8.40
CA GLN A 70 -11.07 -1.84 -9.12
C GLN A 70 -12.19 -2.62 -8.42
N ILE A 71 -12.16 -2.67 -7.09
CA ILE A 71 -13.23 -3.28 -6.28
C ILE A 71 -14.53 -2.52 -6.51
N GLN A 72 -14.53 -1.20 -6.32
CA GLN A 72 -15.71 -0.36 -6.53
C GLN A 72 -16.26 -0.48 -7.96
N TYR A 73 -15.38 -0.51 -8.97
CA TYR A 73 -15.80 -0.73 -10.36
C TYR A 73 -16.51 -2.07 -10.54
N THR A 74 -15.94 -3.14 -9.98
CA THR A 74 -16.51 -4.49 -10.07
C THR A 74 -17.83 -4.62 -9.33
N GLU A 75 -17.94 -4.01 -8.15
CA GLU A 75 -19.18 -3.98 -7.36
C GLU A 75 -20.30 -3.22 -8.09
N ASN A 76 -19.97 -2.05 -8.65
CA ASN A 76 -20.92 -1.28 -9.46
C ASN A 76 -21.40 -2.07 -10.68
N LEU A 77 -20.48 -2.72 -11.41
CA LEU A 77 -20.85 -3.60 -12.52
C LEU A 77 -21.76 -4.74 -12.06
N ASN A 78 -21.45 -5.37 -10.93
CA ASN A 78 -22.26 -6.45 -10.39
C ASN A 78 -23.69 -5.98 -10.04
N GLN A 79 -23.81 -4.82 -9.39
CA GLN A 79 -25.10 -4.20 -9.07
C GLN A 79 -25.89 -3.86 -10.34
N GLN A 80 -25.24 -3.27 -11.34
CA GLN A 80 -25.86 -2.96 -12.63
C GLN A 80 -26.36 -4.22 -13.34
N LEU A 81 -25.56 -5.28 -13.37
CA LEU A 81 -25.96 -6.56 -13.97
C LEU A 81 -27.15 -7.17 -13.22
N LYS A 82 -27.14 -7.15 -11.88
CA LYS A 82 -28.28 -7.60 -11.07
C LYS A 82 -29.55 -6.80 -11.37
N ALA A 83 -29.44 -5.47 -11.49
CA ALA A 83 -30.58 -4.62 -11.85
C ALA A 83 -31.09 -4.92 -13.26
N GLN A 84 -30.20 -5.17 -14.23
CA GLN A 84 -30.58 -5.57 -15.58
C GLN A 84 -31.28 -6.92 -15.59
N ILE A 85 -30.77 -7.91 -14.85
CA ILE A 85 -31.43 -9.21 -14.70
C ILE A 85 -32.81 -9.01 -14.11
N ALA A 86 -32.95 -8.29 -12.99
CA ALA A 86 -34.23 -8.03 -12.35
C ALA A 86 -35.22 -7.34 -13.30
N SER A 87 -34.74 -6.41 -14.14
CA SER A 87 -35.55 -5.75 -15.17
C SER A 87 -35.97 -6.72 -16.28
N LEU A 88 -35.08 -7.61 -16.74
CA LEU A 88 -35.36 -8.58 -17.79
C LEU A 88 -36.28 -9.71 -17.31
N THR A 89 -36.13 -10.14 -16.07
CA THR A 89 -36.98 -11.14 -15.42
C THR A 89 -38.23 -10.54 -14.80
N ASN A 90 -38.45 -9.22 -14.93
CA ASN A 90 -39.64 -8.57 -14.39
C ASN A 90 -40.88 -9.09 -15.13
N PRO A 91 -41.81 -9.77 -14.45
CA PRO A 91 -43.00 -10.34 -15.07
C PRO A 91 -43.83 -9.31 -15.84
N ALA A 92 -43.95 -8.08 -15.33
CA ALA A 92 -44.71 -7.01 -16.01
C ALA A 92 -44.09 -6.65 -17.37
N ARG A 93 -42.74 -6.59 -17.44
CA ARG A 93 -42.03 -6.32 -18.70
C ARG A 93 -42.14 -7.50 -19.66
N ILE A 94 -42.09 -8.73 -19.14
CA ILE A 94 -42.29 -9.94 -19.95
C ILE A 94 -43.70 -9.94 -20.53
N GLU A 95 -44.72 -9.61 -19.73
CA GLU A 95 -46.11 -9.53 -20.14
C GLU A 95 -46.34 -8.46 -21.22
N GLU A 96 -45.77 -7.27 -21.05
CA GLU A 96 -45.81 -6.19 -22.04
C GLU A 96 -45.21 -6.65 -23.38
N ILE A 97 -44.01 -7.24 -23.36
CA ILE A 97 -43.37 -7.76 -24.59
C ILE A 97 -44.20 -8.89 -25.21
N ALA A 98 -44.74 -9.80 -24.39
CA ALA A 98 -45.55 -10.91 -24.85
C ALA A 98 -46.82 -10.43 -25.56
N LYS A 99 -47.52 -9.45 -24.98
CA LYS A 99 -48.76 -8.91 -25.57
C LYS A 99 -48.48 -8.00 -26.77
N GLU A 100 -47.59 -7.03 -26.62
CA GLU A 100 -47.42 -5.96 -27.62
C GLU A 100 -46.55 -6.39 -28.80
N LYS A 101 -45.47 -7.14 -28.55
CA LYS A 101 -44.52 -7.52 -29.62
C LYS A 101 -44.78 -8.90 -30.18
N LEU A 102 -45.21 -9.84 -29.35
CA LEU A 102 -45.43 -11.22 -29.75
C LEU A 102 -46.92 -11.55 -30.01
N GLY A 103 -47.83 -10.62 -29.70
CA GLY A 103 -49.27 -10.82 -29.90
C GLY A 103 -49.86 -11.93 -29.04
N MET A 104 -49.20 -12.31 -27.94
CA MET A 104 -49.70 -13.32 -27.01
C MET A 104 -50.87 -12.77 -26.22
N GLN A 105 -51.87 -13.63 -25.98
CA GLN A 105 -53.01 -13.35 -25.13
C GLN A 105 -53.10 -14.37 -24.01
N MET A 106 -53.70 -13.98 -22.87
CA MET A 106 -53.98 -14.93 -21.80
C MET A 106 -54.98 -15.98 -22.32
N PRO A 107 -54.76 -17.27 -22.02
CA PRO A 107 -55.71 -18.32 -22.37
C PRO A 107 -57.00 -18.17 -21.56
N GLU A 108 -58.13 -18.51 -22.17
CA GLU A 108 -59.41 -18.61 -21.46
C GLU A 108 -59.51 -19.92 -20.66
N GLU A 109 -60.39 -19.98 -19.66
CA GLU A 109 -60.51 -21.13 -18.74
C GLU A 109 -60.77 -22.46 -19.47
N ASN A 110 -61.48 -22.41 -20.60
CA ASN A 110 -61.78 -23.57 -21.45
C ASN A 110 -60.60 -24.06 -22.30
N GLN A 111 -59.50 -23.29 -22.37
CA GLN A 111 -58.28 -23.64 -23.11
C GLN A 111 -57.21 -24.29 -22.21
N ILE A 112 -57.46 -24.41 -20.91
CA ILE A 112 -56.50 -24.97 -19.93
C ILE A 112 -56.75 -26.46 -19.74
N VAL A 113 -55.74 -27.30 -20.02
CA VAL A 113 -55.78 -28.75 -19.81
C VAL A 113 -54.67 -29.15 -18.83
N TYR A 114 -55.07 -29.72 -17.68
CA TYR A 114 -54.12 -30.23 -16.69
C TYR A 114 -53.66 -31.64 -17.07
N ILE A 115 -52.35 -31.83 -17.20
CA ILE A 115 -51.71 -33.13 -17.43
C ILE A 115 -50.98 -33.61 -16.17
N SER A 116 -51.18 -34.88 -15.82
CA SER A 116 -50.42 -35.53 -14.76
C SER A 116 -49.02 -35.85 -15.28
N VAL A 117 -48.04 -35.06 -14.87
CA VAL A 117 -46.63 -35.39 -15.05
C VAL A 117 -46.28 -36.34 -13.91
N GLY A 118 -45.72 -37.53 -14.22
CA GLY A 118 -45.35 -38.56 -13.25
C GLY A 118 -44.32 -38.11 -12.21
N GLU A 119 -43.62 -39.04 -11.55
CA GLU A 119 -42.59 -38.70 -10.56
C GLU A 119 -41.62 -37.65 -11.12
N LYS A 120 -41.63 -36.45 -10.50
CA LYS A 120 -40.82 -35.32 -10.94
C LYS A 120 -39.35 -35.75 -10.90
N PRO A 121 -38.56 -35.58 -11.97
CA PRO A 121 -37.12 -35.75 -11.87
C PRO A 121 -36.63 -34.82 -10.77
N LYS A 122 -35.69 -35.29 -9.96
CA LYS A 122 -35.06 -34.54 -8.88
C LYS A 122 -34.33 -33.32 -9.48
N VAL A 123 -35.07 -32.26 -9.80
CA VAL A 123 -34.51 -30.94 -10.08
C VAL A 123 -33.86 -30.53 -8.77
N ALA A 124 -32.55 -30.27 -8.83
CA ALA A 124 -31.71 -29.99 -7.69
C ALA A 124 -32.42 -29.01 -6.74
N GLU A 125 -32.81 -29.51 -5.57
CA GLU A 125 -33.21 -28.68 -4.46
C GLU A 125 -32.08 -27.65 -4.27
N GLU A 126 -32.43 -26.36 -4.33
CA GLU A 126 -31.53 -25.30 -3.90
C GLU A 126 -31.14 -25.61 -2.47
N LYS A 127 -29.91 -26.11 -2.29
CA LYS A 127 -29.33 -26.34 -0.97
C LYS A 127 -29.31 -24.99 -0.26
N LYS A 128 -30.25 -24.82 0.67
CA LYS A 128 -30.12 -23.87 1.77
C LYS A 128 -28.74 -24.12 2.37
N SER A 129 -27.84 -23.17 2.17
CA SER A 129 -26.51 -23.17 2.75
C SER A 129 -26.64 -23.15 4.26
N GLU A 130 -26.56 -24.34 4.86
CA GLU A 130 -26.27 -24.51 6.28
C GLU A 130 -24.84 -24.00 6.52
N GLU A 131 -24.71 -22.87 7.21
CA GLU A 131 -23.46 -22.44 7.82
C GLU A 131 -23.02 -23.49 8.85
N LYS A 132 -22.20 -24.45 8.41
CA LYS A 132 -21.36 -25.23 9.33
C LYS A 132 -20.19 -24.36 9.77
N SER A 133 -20.42 -23.61 10.85
CA SER A 133 -19.35 -23.03 11.67
C SER A 133 -18.58 -24.16 12.36
N GLN A 134 -17.68 -24.82 11.63
CA GLN A 134 -16.93 -25.95 12.17
C GLN A 134 -15.50 -26.04 11.63
N ASP A 135 -14.75 -24.93 11.58
CA ASP A 135 -13.28 -25.04 11.45
C ASP A 135 -12.50 -23.79 11.87
N LYS A 136 -12.79 -23.22 13.05
CA LYS A 136 -11.91 -22.21 13.65
C LYS A 136 -11.36 -22.63 15.01
N SER A 137 -12.10 -23.40 15.80
CA SER A 137 -11.66 -23.90 17.11
C SER A 137 -10.44 -24.84 17.02
N ASN A 138 -10.37 -25.69 15.99
CA ASN A 138 -9.32 -26.69 15.84
C ASN A 138 -7.96 -26.09 15.42
N PHE A 139 -7.97 -24.98 14.69
CA PHE A 139 -6.75 -24.29 14.26
C PHE A 139 -6.11 -23.49 15.42
N PHE A 140 -6.92 -22.77 16.19
CA PHE A 140 -6.42 -22.03 17.37
C PHE A 140 -5.92 -22.97 18.48
N MET A 141 -6.53 -24.13 18.69
CA MET A 141 -6.02 -25.13 19.65
C MET A 141 -4.64 -25.66 19.25
N ARG A 142 -4.38 -25.89 17.96
CA ARG A 142 -3.06 -26.33 17.48
C ARG A 142 -2.01 -25.22 17.61
N LEU A 143 -2.39 -23.96 17.44
CA LEU A 143 -1.48 -22.82 17.56
C LEU A 143 -1.09 -22.55 19.03
N LEU A 144 -2.03 -22.65 19.96
CA LEU A 144 -1.78 -22.43 21.39
C LEU A 144 -0.99 -23.56 22.04
N GLY A 145 -1.07 -24.78 21.52
CA GLY A 145 -0.29 -25.92 22.01
C GLY A 145 1.21 -25.84 21.73
N VAL A 146 1.65 -25.02 20.76
CA VAL A 146 3.08 -24.86 20.40
C VAL A 146 3.79 -23.83 21.27
N LEU A 147 3.05 -23.04 22.05
CA LEU A 147 3.59 -21.99 22.93
C LEU A 147 3.85 -22.44 24.38
N ASN A 148 3.56 -23.71 24.71
CA ASN A 148 3.84 -24.27 26.04
C ASN A 148 4.72 -25.52 25.95
N ARG A 149 5.95 -25.32 25.45
CA ARG A 149 7.07 -26.24 25.65
C ARG A 149 8.35 -25.46 25.91
#